data_AF-A0A259JVC8-F1
#
_entry.id   AF-A0A259JVC8-F1
#
_cell.length_a   1.000
_cell.length_b   1.000
_cell.length_c   1.000
_cell.angle_alpha   90.00
_cell.angle_beta   90.00
_cell.angle_gamma   90.00
#
_symmetry.space_group_name_H-M   'P 1'
#
loop_
_entity.id
_entity.type
_entity.pdbx_description
1 polymer ?
#
loop_
_entity_poly.entity_id
_entity_poly.type
_entity_poly.pdbx_seq_one_letter_code
_entity_poly.pdbx_strand_id
1 'polypeptide(L)' 'MVDEALKVAATIAAMSLPVAMMTKESVNRSYETTLSEGIRFERRVFHAQFALADQKEGMAAFSEKRPPNFTNS' A
#
# COMPACT_ATOMS: atom_id res chain seq x y z
N MET A 1 -9.66 17.59 -16.25
CA MET A 1 -9.21 17.56 -14.84
C MET A 1 -9.94 16.49 -14.05
N VAL A 2 -11.28 16.46 -14.07
CA VAL A 2 -12.07 15.41 -13.39
C VAL A 2 -11.78 14.01 -13.93
N ASP A 3 -11.70 13.84 -15.26
CA ASP A 3 -11.43 12.53 -15.86
C ASP A 3 -10.10 11.93 -15.41
N GLU A 4 -9.07 12.76 -15.27
CA GLU A 4 -7.75 12.31 -14.84
C GLU A 4 -7.75 11.95 -13.34
N ALA A 5 -8.44 12.73 -12.51
CA ALA A 5 -8.63 12.41 -11.10
C ALA A 5 -9.36 11.07 -10.91
N LEU A 6 -10.39 10.80 -11.73
CA LEU A 6 -11.11 9.53 -11.69
C LEU A 6 -10.26 8.34 -12.11
N LYS A 7 -9.37 8.49 -13.11
CA LYS A 7 -8.41 7.44 -13.48
C LYS A 7 -7.48 7.10 -12.33
N VAL A 8 -6.88 8.11 -11.69
CA VAL A 8 -5.99 7.90 -10.55
C VAL A 8 -6.73 7.24 -9.38
N ALA A 9 -7.96 7.69 -9.09
CA ALA A 9 -8.79 7.09 -8.06
C ALA A 9 -9.10 5.61 -8.36
N ALA A 10 -9.41 5.27 -9.62
CA ALA A 10 -9.63 3.89 -10.05
C ALA A 10 -8.37 3.02 -9.88
N THR A 11 -7.18 3.56 -10.21
CA THR A 11 -5.91 2.85 -9.99
C THR A 11 -5.67 2.57 -8.51
N ILE A 12 -5.90 3.55 -7.63
CA ILE A 12 -5.74 3.35 -6.18
C ILE A 12 -6.78 2.37 -5.64
N ALA A 13 -8.04 2.45 -6.10
CA ALA A 13 -9.12 1.57 -5.67
C ALA A 13 -8.92 0.11 -6.11
N ALA A 14 -8.13 -0.13 -7.15
CA ALA A 14 -7.73 -1.47 -7.59
C ALA A 14 -6.59 -2.08 -6.76
N MET A 15 -6.01 -1.33 -5.81
CA MET A 15 -4.99 -1.85 -4.88
C MET A 15 -5.64 -2.40 -3.61
N SER A 16 -4.86 -3.12 -2.80
CA SER A 16 -5.27 -3.54 -1.46
C SER A 16 -5.54 -2.32 -0.57
N LEU A 17 -6.77 -2.19 -0.07
CA LEU A 17 -7.20 -1.13 0.83
C LEU A 17 -6.34 -1.02 2.10
N PRO A 18 -6.11 -2.10 2.90
CA PRO A 18 -5.28 -2.00 4.10
C PRO A 18 -3.84 -1.57 3.79
N VAL A 19 -3.27 -2.04 2.67
CA VAL A 19 -1.93 -1.63 2.24
C VAL A 19 -1.89 -0.16 1.84
N ALA A 20 -2.83 0.29 1.01
CA ALA A 20 -2.91 1.68 0.56
C ALA A 20 -3.10 2.66 1.74
N MET A 21 -3.91 2.29 2.74
CA MET A 21 -4.08 3.09 3.97
C MET A 21 -2.78 3.17 4.77
N MET A 22 -2.09 2.04 4.98
CA MET A 22 -0.82 2.00 5.68
C MET A 22 0.27 2.83 4.99
N THR A 23 0.37 2.75 3.66
CA THR A 23 1.30 3.58 2.88
C THR A 23 1.00 5.06 3.04
N LYS A 24 -0.28 5.46 2.98
CA LYS A 24 -0.69 6.85 3.21
C LYS A 24 -0.33 7.33 4.61
N GLU A 25 -0.49 6.48 5.63
CA GLU A 25 -0.11 6.80 7.00
C GLU A 25 1.41 7.01 7.13
N SER A 26 2.23 6.13 6.54
CA SER A 26 3.69 6.28 6.52
C SER A 26 4.13 7.61 5.89
N VAL A 27 3.54 7.97 4.75
CA VAL A 27 3.83 9.25 4.07
C VAL A 27 3.45 10.43 4.96
N ASN A 28 2.23 10.46 5.49
CA ASN A 28 1.79 11.55 6.38
C ASN A 28 2.70 11.69 7.60
N ARG A 29 3.09 10.58 8.22
CA ARG A 29 3.92 10.57 9.42
C ARG A 29 5.35 11.05 9.17
N SER A 30 5.87 10.86 7.96
CA SER A 30 7.19 11.38 7.59
C SER A 30 7.24 12.92 7.56
N TYR A 31 6.12 13.60 7.33
CA TYR A 31 6.04 15.06 7.38
C TYR A 31 5.99 15.63 8.80
N GLU A 32 5.64 14.81 9.79
CA GLU A 32 5.46 15.21 11.18
C GLU A 32 6.63 14.75 12.08
N THR A 33 7.62 14.05 11.54
CA THR A 33 8.70 13.42 12.31
C THR A 33 10.07 13.63 11.68
N THR A 34 11.13 13.27 12.40
CA THR A 34 12.48 13.27 11.84
C THR A 34 12.68 12.09 10.90
N LEU A 35 13.63 12.19 9.96
CA LEU A 35 13.94 11.12 9.01
C LEU A 35 14.16 9.76 9.70
N SER A 36 14.92 9.73 10.80
CA SER A 36 15.20 8.50 11.53
C SER A 36 13.94 7.88 12.15
N GLU A 37 13.01 8.69 12.64
CA GLU A 37 11.73 8.21 13.18
C GLU A 37 10.77 7.75 12.07
N GLY A 38 10.72 8.49 10.95
CA GLY A 38 9.96 8.09 9.76
C GLY A 38 10.38 6.71 9.24
N ILE A 39 11.69 6.47 9.08
CA ILE A 39 12.23 5.17 8.65
C ILE A 39 11.88 4.06 9.66
N ARG A 40 11.96 4.34 10.97
CA ARG A 40 11.59 3.36 12.01
C ARG A 40 10.11 2.99 11.92
N PHE A 41 9.25 3.98 11.66
CA PHE A 41 7.82 3.77 11.49
C PHE A 41 7.52 2.96 10.22
N GLU A 42 8.08 3.35 9.08
CA GLU A 42 7.95 2.64 7.80
C GLU A 42 8.36 1.18 7.92
N ARG A 43 9.53 0.90 8.53
CA ARG A 43 10.00 -0.48 8.74
C ARG A 43 9.01 -1.31 9.56
N ARG A 44 8.40 -0.71 10.60
CA ARG A 44 7.43 -1.42 11.45
C ARG A 44 6.15 -1.75 10.68
N VAL A 45 5.61 -0.77 9.97
CA VAL A 45 4.38 -0.92 9.18
C VAL A 45 4.61 -1.91 8.03
N PHE A 46 5.76 -1.84 7.36
CA PHE A 46 6.15 -2.79 6.32
C PHE A 46 6.17 -4.23 6.83
N HIS A 47 6.73 -4.49 8.01
CA HIS A 47 6.70 -5.84 8.59
C HIS A 47 5.27 -6.32 8.89
N ALA A 48 4.37 -5.42 9.34
CA ALA A 48 2.99 -5.77 9.59
C ALA A 48 2.23 -6.17 8.33
N GLN A 49 2.59 -5.60 7.17
CA GLN A 49 1.96 -5.93 5.87
C GLN A 49 2.10 -7.42 5.51
N PHE A 50 3.17 -8.10 5.92
CA PHE A 50 3.36 -9.54 5.63
C PHE A 50 2.33 -10.46 6.30
N ALA A 51 1.55 -9.95 7.25
CA ALA A 51 0.44 -10.69 7.84
C ALA A 51 -0.81 -10.72 6.94
N LEU A 52 -0.93 -9.78 5.99
CA LEU A 52 -2.10 -9.65 5.12
C LEU A 52 -2.12 -10.71 4.02
N ALA A 53 -3.32 -11.18 3.68
CA ALA A 53 -3.51 -12.07 2.55
C ALA A 53 -3.21 -11.37 1.22
N ASP A 54 -3.60 -10.10 1.09
CA ASP A 54 -3.36 -9.28 -0.09
C ASP A 54 -1.87 -9.06 -0.36
N GLN A 55 -1.05 -8.98 0.69
CA GLN A 55 0.40 -8.87 0.53
C GLN A 55 0.97 -10.15 -0.09
N LYS A 56 0.50 -11.33 0.36
CA LYS A 56 0.91 -12.63 -0.18
C LYS A 56 0.44 -12.82 -1.61
N GLU A 57 -0.81 -12.47 -1.89
CA GLU A 57 -1.41 -12.51 -3.23
C GLU A 57 -0.67 -11.57 -4.19
N GLY A 58 -0.34 -10.35 -3.76
CA GLY A 58 0.43 -9.41 -4.57
C GLY A 58 1.80 -9.97 -4.97
N MET A 59 2.51 -10.60 -4.02
CA MET A 59 3.79 -11.27 -4.31
C MET A 59 3.64 -12.48 -5.24
N ALA A 60 2.62 -13.31 -5.02
CA ALA A 60 2.35 -14.48 -5.84
C ALA A 60 1.98 -14.08 -7.28
N ALA A 61 1.04 -13.16 -7.43
CA ALA A 61 0.61 -12.64 -8.72
C ALA A 61 1.76 -11.99 -9.52
N PHE A 62 2.65 -11.27 -8.84
CA PHE A 62 3.85 -10.71 -9.45
C PHE A 62 4.80 -11.80 -9.98
N SER A 63 5.07 -12.82 -9.17
CA SER A 63 5.91 -13.97 -9.57
C SER A 63 5.31 -14.74 -10.75
N GLU A 64 3.98 -14.91 -10.74
CA GLU A 64 3.20 -15.61 -11.77
C GLU A 64 2.89 -14.73 -13.00
N LYS A 65 3.28 -13.45 -13.00
CA LYS A 65 3.02 -12.47 -14.07
C LYS A 65 1.53 -12.34 -14.44
N ARG A 66 0.65 -12.42 -13.44
CA ARG A 66 -0.79 -12.22 -13.58
C ARG A 66 -1.26 -11.01 -12.77
N PRO A 67 -2.43 -10.42 -13.08
CA PRO A 67 -3.00 -9.40 -12.22
C PRO A 67 -3.34 -10.00 -10.83
N PRO A 68 -3.07 -9.26 -9.73
CA PRO A 68 -3.47 -9.66 -8.40
C PRO A 68 -4.98 -9.52 -8.20
N ASN A 69 -5.56 -10.37 -7.36
CA ASN A 69 -6.94 -10.27 -6.92
C ASN A 69 -7.02 -9.92 -5.43
N PHE A 70 -7.06 -8.63 -5.11
CA PHE A 70 -7.11 -8.17 -3.72
C PHE A 70 -8.52 -8.28 -3.13
N THR A 71 -8.58 -8.74 -1.89
CA THR A 71 -9.82 -8.97 -1.12
C THR A 71 -9.93 -8.07 0.11
N ASN A 72 -8.94 -7.21 0.34
CA ASN A 72 -8.81 -6.34 1.51
C ASN A 72 -8.63 -7.13 2.82
N SER A 73 -7.89 -8.23 2.76
CA SER A 73 -7.56 -9.10 3.91
C SER A 73 -6.07 -9.42 4.02
#